data_AF-A0A1A2AWG5-F1
#
_entry.id   AF-A0A1A2AWG5-F1
#
_cell.length_a   1.000
_cell.length_b   1.000
_cell.length_c   1.000
_cell.angle_alpha   90.00
_cell.angle_beta   90.00
_cell.angle_gamma   90.00
#
_symmetry.space_group_name_H-M   'P 1'
#
loop_
_entity.id
_entity.type
_entity.pdbx_description
1 polymer ?
#
loop_
_entity_poly.entity_id
_entity_poly.type
_entity_poly.pdbx_seq_one_letter_code
_entity_poly.pdbx_strand_id
1 'polypeptide(L)'
;MNAVHRVDVTGPAAPPRANGEVIFDAPWQQRVFGLTLALNETAAVPWKTFRTRLIARIAQDEARPYWESWAAALEDVLAASATLTATDVDSRQDRLAKRHPGHDHRH
;
A
#
# COMPACT_ATOMS: atom_id res chain seq x y z
N MET A 1 18.71 -8.10 -3.09
CA MET A 1 18.89 -7.32 -4.34
C MET A 1 17.75 -6.31 -4.45
N ASN A 2 18.11 -5.02 -4.43
CA ASN A 2 17.39 -3.78 -4.79
C ASN A 2 15.86 -3.76 -4.97
N ALA A 3 15.13 -3.29 -3.95
CA ALA A 3 13.71 -2.92 -4.05
C ALA A 3 13.47 -1.45 -4.45
N VAL A 4 14.52 -0.62 -4.54
CA VAL A 4 14.39 0.85 -4.67
C VAL A 4 13.93 1.33 -6.07
N HIS A 5 13.91 0.44 -7.08
CA HIS A 5 13.47 0.75 -8.46
C HIS A 5 12.02 0.37 -8.79
N ARG A 6 11.14 0.12 -7.80
CA ARG A 6 9.84 -0.54 -8.05
C ARG A 6 8.64 0.37 -8.31
N VAL A 7 8.68 1.63 -7.90
CA VAL A 7 7.52 2.53 -7.98
C VAL A 7 7.76 3.61 -9.02
N ASP A 8 6.72 3.95 -9.77
CA ASP A 8 6.80 4.96 -10.81
C ASP A 8 7.30 6.31 -10.27
N VAL A 9 8.18 6.94 -11.04
CA VAL A 9 8.73 8.26 -10.71
C VAL A 9 7.91 9.36 -11.38
N THR A 10 7.30 9.06 -12.53
CA THR A 10 6.50 10.00 -13.32
C THR A 10 5.20 9.35 -13.80
N GLY A 11 4.23 10.19 -14.17
CA GLY A 11 2.94 9.79 -14.68
C GLY A 11 1.88 9.60 -13.58
N PRO A 12 0.65 9.20 -13.97
CA PRO A 12 -0.50 9.20 -13.07
C PRO A 12 -0.37 8.22 -11.90
N ALA A 13 0.41 7.15 -12.04
CA ALA A 13 0.66 6.17 -10.99
C ALA A 13 1.85 6.51 -10.08
N ALA A 14 2.52 7.66 -10.29
CA ALA A 14 3.64 8.07 -9.47
C ALA A 14 3.13 8.65 -8.13
N PRO A 15 3.61 8.15 -6.97
CA PRO A 15 3.21 8.67 -5.69
C PRO A 15 3.71 10.10 -5.46
N PRO A 16 3.00 10.87 -4.61
CA PRO A 16 3.46 12.18 -4.16
C PRO A 16 4.86 12.09 -3.56
N ARG A 17 5.72 13.03 -3.96
CA ARG A 17 7.11 13.11 -3.49
C ARG A 17 7.50 14.54 -3.15
N ALA A 18 8.41 14.68 -2.19
CA ALA A 18 9.13 15.92 -1.89
C ALA A 18 10.62 15.61 -1.81
N ASN A 19 11.46 16.39 -2.51
CA ASN A 19 12.91 16.16 -2.59
C ASN A 19 13.31 14.72 -2.97
N GLY A 20 12.51 14.04 -3.80
CA GLY A 20 12.74 12.67 -4.25
C GLY A 20 12.19 11.57 -3.33
N GLU A 21 11.83 11.90 -2.10
CA GLU A 21 11.26 10.96 -1.14
C GLU A 21 9.74 10.92 -1.23
N VAL A 22 9.14 9.74 -1.00
CA VAL A 22 7.68 9.58 -0.94
C VAL A 22 7.16 10.21 0.35
N ILE A 23 6.12 11.04 0.24
CA ILE A 23 5.53 11.74 1.38
C ILE A 23 4.20 11.11 1.80
N PHE A 24 3.94 11.16 3.10
CA PHE A 24 2.72 10.65 3.72
C PHE A 24 2.18 11.70 4.71
N ASP A 25 0.91 12.07 4.55
CA ASP A 25 0.19 13.00 5.41
C ASP A 25 -0.46 12.31 6.61
N ALA A 26 -0.62 10.97 6.54
CA ALA A 26 -1.23 10.19 7.61
C ALA A 26 -0.57 8.82 7.77
N PRO A 27 -0.54 8.27 9.01
CA PRO A 27 0.11 6.97 9.28
C PRO A 27 -0.43 5.81 8.45
N TRP A 28 -1.71 5.83 8.07
CA TRP A 28 -2.32 4.78 7.27
C TRP A 28 -1.77 4.74 5.84
N GLN A 29 -1.34 5.88 5.28
CA GLN A 29 -0.82 5.97 3.91
C GLN A 29 0.53 5.24 3.82
N GLN A 30 1.40 5.41 4.82
CA GLN A 30 2.66 4.67 4.91
C GLN A 30 2.41 3.16 5.08
N ARG A 31 1.37 2.78 5.86
CA ARG A 31 1.01 1.37 6.07
C ARG A 31 0.53 0.70 4.78
N VAL A 32 -0.37 1.35 4.02
CA VAL A 32 -0.88 0.77 2.77
C VAL A 32 0.21 0.70 1.71
N PHE A 33 1.10 1.70 1.65
CA PHE A 33 2.27 1.67 0.77
C PHE A 33 3.19 0.49 1.10
N GLY A 34 3.60 0.36 2.37
CA GLY A 34 4.45 -0.74 2.82
C GLY A 34 3.81 -2.11 2.60
N LEU A 35 2.50 -2.24 2.83
CA LEU A 35 1.76 -3.47 2.59
C LEU A 35 1.76 -3.86 1.10
N THR A 36 1.48 -2.91 0.20
CA THR A 36 1.55 -3.16 -1.25
C THR A 36 2.94 -3.65 -1.66
N LEU A 37 4.01 -3.03 -1.16
CA LEU A 37 5.38 -3.45 -1.47
C LEU A 37 5.68 -4.87 -0.95
N ALA A 38 5.30 -5.17 0.29
CA ALA A 38 5.49 -6.49 0.89
C ALA A 38 4.73 -7.60 0.13
N LEU A 39 3.49 -7.32 -0.29
CA LEU A 39 2.70 -8.26 -1.10
C LEU A 39 3.24 -8.39 -2.54
N ASN A 40 3.87 -7.35 -3.05
CA ASN A 40 4.53 -7.38 -4.34
C ASN A 40 5.82 -8.21 -4.31
N GLU A 41 6.54 -8.24 -3.18
CA GLU A 41 7.69 -9.13 -2.98
C GLU A 41 7.31 -10.61 -3.06
N THR A 42 6.13 -10.99 -2.57
CA THR A 42 5.65 -12.38 -2.61
C THR A 42 4.89 -12.71 -3.90
N ALA A 43 4.85 -11.79 -4.88
CA ALA A 43 4.03 -11.88 -6.09
C ALA A 43 2.51 -12.05 -5.85
N ALA A 44 2.03 -11.90 -4.62
CA ALA A 44 0.61 -11.93 -4.28
C ALA A 44 -0.13 -10.72 -4.87
N VAL A 45 0.58 -9.60 -5.01
CA VAL A 45 0.13 -8.41 -5.73
C VAL A 45 1.15 -8.11 -6.83
N PRO A 46 0.97 -8.62 -8.07
CA PRO A 46 1.88 -8.29 -9.16
C PRO A 46 1.86 -6.78 -9.47
N TRP A 47 3.04 -6.16 -9.50
CA TRP A 47 3.17 -4.69 -9.64
C TRP A 47 2.46 -4.16 -10.88
N LYS A 48 2.61 -4.87 -12.01
CA LYS A 48 1.96 -4.51 -13.27
C LYS A 48 0.43 -4.49 -13.12
N THR A 49 -0.15 -5.48 -12.46
CA THR A 49 -1.59 -5.57 -12.22
C THR A 49 -2.06 -4.44 -11.30
N PHE A 50 -1.33 -4.22 -10.20
CA PHE A 50 -1.61 -3.13 -9.27
C PHE A 50 -1.56 -1.76 -9.96
N ARG A 51 -0.50 -1.47 -10.72
CA ARG A 51 -0.34 -0.21 -11.47
C ARG A 51 -1.52 0.03 -12.42
N THR A 52 -1.94 -0.98 -13.17
CA THR A 52 -3.10 -0.86 -14.06
C THR A 52 -4.38 -0.51 -13.29
N ARG A 53 -4.62 -1.16 -12.13
CA ARG A 53 -5.77 -0.84 -11.26
C ARG A 53 -5.67 0.57 -10.69
N LEU A 54 -4.49 1.00 -10.27
CA LEU A 54 -4.25 2.34 -9.73
C LEU A 54 -4.56 3.42 -10.77
N ILE A 55 -4.07 3.27 -12.00
CA ILE A 55 -4.38 4.21 -13.09
C ILE A 55 -5.90 4.27 -13.32
N ALA A 56 -6.57 3.12 -13.32
CA ALA A 56 -8.02 3.07 -13.49
C ALA A 56 -8.77 3.78 -12.35
N ARG A 57 -8.33 3.62 -11.09
CA ARG A 57 -8.95 4.29 -9.93
C ARG A 57 -8.73 5.80 -9.93
N ILE A 58 -7.56 6.26 -10.34
CA ILE A 58 -7.27 7.69 -10.49
C ILE A 58 -8.12 8.28 -11.62
N ALA A 59 -8.23 7.60 -12.75
CA ALA A 59 -9.05 8.06 -13.88
C ALA A 59 -10.56 8.02 -13.59
N GLN A 60 -11.01 7.16 -12.67
CA GLN A 60 -12.41 7.09 -12.27
C GLN A 60 -12.85 8.32 -11.46
N ASP A 61 -11.93 8.92 -10.71
CA ASP A 61 -12.21 10.01 -9.79
C ASP A 61 -10.94 10.85 -9.57
N GLU A 62 -10.75 11.87 -10.41
CA GLU A 62 -9.56 12.73 -10.37
C GLU A 62 -9.50 13.59 -9.10
N ALA A 63 -10.63 13.79 -8.41
CA ALA A 63 -10.70 14.54 -7.16
C ALA A 63 -10.33 13.68 -5.94
N ARG A 64 -10.27 12.35 -6.10
CA ARG A 64 -9.92 11.43 -5.01
C ARG A 64 -8.45 11.64 -4.59
N PRO A 65 -8.17 11.74 -3.28
CA PRO A 65 -6.81 11.73 -2.79
C PRO A 65 -6.01 10.52 -3.29
N TYR A 66 -4.77 10.76 -3.72
CA TYR A 66 -3.93 9.72 -4.33
C TYR A 66 -3.84 8.43 -3.48
N TRP A 67 -3.62 8.58 -2.17
CA TRP A 67 -3.47 7.44 -1.28
C TRP A 67 -4.75 6.63 -1.08
N GLU A 68 -5.92 7.23 -1.30
CA GLU A 68 -7.19 6.52 -1.32
C GLU A 68 -7.37 5.75 -2.64
N SER A 69 -6.95 6.32 -3.77
CA SER A 69 -6.86 5.60 -5.05
C SER A 69 -5.89 4.42 -4.98
N TRP A 70 -4.76 4.57 -4.27
CA TRP A 70 -3.81 3.49 -3.98
C TRP A 70 -4.43 2.35 -3.17
N ALA A 71 -5.14 2.69 -2.09
CA ALA A 71 -5.83 1.71 -1.25
C ALA A 71 -6.92 0.95 -2.04
N ALA A 72 -7.77 1.67 -2.76
CA ALA A 72 -8.82 1.07 -3.59
C ALA A 72 -8.25 0.15 -4.68
N ALA A 73 -7.12 0.51 -5.30
CA ALA A 73 -6.46 -0.34 -6.27
C ALA A 73 -5.86 -1.60 -5.64
N LEU A 74 -5.33 -1.51 -4.41
CA LEU A 74 -4.85 -2.68 -3.67
C LEU A 74 -6.02 -3.61 -3.34
N GLU A 75 -7.14 -3.07 -2.86
CA GLU A 75 -8.37 -3.82 -2.60
C GLU A 75 -8.87 -4.54 -3.85
N ASP A 76 -8.88 -3.88 -5.01
CA ASP A 76 -9.28 -4.51 -6.28
C ASP A 76 -8.40 -5.70 -6.64
N VAL A 77 -7.09 -5.59 -6.45
CA VAL A 77 -6.17 -6.71 -6.73
C VAL A 77 -6.42 -7.85 -5.76
N LEU A 78 -6.54 -7.56 -4.46
CA LEU A 78 -6.76 -8.59 -3.45
C LEU A 78 -8.12 -9.29 -3.60
N ALA A 79 -9.17 -8.54 -3.91
CA ALA A 79 -10.50 -9.07 -4.18
C ALA A 79 -10.51 -9.96 -5.42
N ALA A 80 -9.79 -9.57 -6.48
CA ALA A 80 -9.63 -10.39 -7.68
C ALA A 80 -8.77 -11.64 -7.45
N SER A 81 -7.88 -11.62 -6.45
CA SER A 81 -7.01 -12.74 -6.10
C SER A 81 -7.68 -13.77 -5.18
N ALA A 82 -8.79 -13.44 -4.52
CA ALA A 82 -9.69 -14.31 -3.74
C ALA A 82 -9.09 -15.59 -3.11
N THR A 83 -7.88 -15.48 -2.57
CA THR A 83 -7.24 -16.43 -1.63
C THR A 83 -6.88 -15.69 -0.34
N LEU A 84 -7.76 -14.78 0.08
CA LEU A 84 -7.76 -14.23 1.43
C LEU A 84 -9.22 -14.29 1.87
N THR A 85 -9.59 -15.39 2.53
CA THR A 85 -10.82 -15.38 3.30
C THR A 85 -10.62 -14.40 4.46
N ALA A 86 -11.67 -13.74 4.93
CA ALA A 86 -11.60 -12.71 5.99
C ALA A 86 -10.71 -13.10 7.20
N THR A 87 -10.62 -14.40 7.47
CA THR A 87 -9.77 -15.06 8.47
C THR A 87 -8.25 -14.76 8.36
N ASP A 88 -7.72 -14.55 7.14
CA ASP A 88 -6.29 -14.31 6.92
C ASP A 88 -5.85 -12.88 7.26
N VAL A 89 -6.79 -11.93 7.20
CA VAL A 89 -6.58 -10.51 7.51
C VAL A 89 -6.52 -10.32 9.03
N ASP A 90 -7.44 -10.94 9.78
CA ASP A 90 -7.47 -10.90 11.26
C ASP A 90 -6.21 -11.51 11.88
N SER A 91 -5.75 -12.66 11.37
CA SER A 91 -4.57 -13.36 11.90
C SER A 91 -3.26 -12.57 11.73
N ARG A 92 -3.16 -11.73 10.70
CA ARG A 92 -1.99 -10.86 10.46
C ARG A 92 -2.06 -9.55 11.23
N GLN A 93 -3.25 -8.95 11.38
CA GLN A 93 -3.45 -7.76 12.22
C GLN A 93 -3.08 -8.03 13.67
N ASP A 94 -3.48 -9.18 14.19
CA ASP A 94 -3.17 -9.61 15.56
C ASP A 94 -1.66 -9.75 15.81
N ARG A 95 -0.92 -10.23 14.81
CA ARG A 95 0.52 -10.44 14.91
C ARG A 95 1.33 -9.15 14.77
N LEU A 96 0.77 -8.15 14.07
CA LEU A 96 1.36 -6.82 13.96
C LEU A 96 1.05 -5.97 15.20
N ALA A 97 -0.16 -6.08 15.77
CA ALA A 97 -0.55 -5.46 17.03
C ALA A 97 0.31 -5.98 18.21
N LYS A 98 0.76 -7.23 18.15
CA LYS A 98 1.65 -7.85 19.14
C LYS A 98 3.13 -7.40 19.04
N ARG A 99 3.51 -6.57 18.05
CA ARG A 99 4.91 -6.14 17.80
C ARG A 99 5.30 -4.73 18.30
N HIS A 100 4.71 -4.31 19.43
CA HIS A 100 5.13 -3.21 20.36
C HIS A 100 4.78 -1.75 19.99
N PRO A 101 4.39 -0.90 20.97
CA PRO A 101 5.33 -0.22 21.89
C PRO A 101 4.89 -0.30 23.38
N GLY A 102 5.73 -0.48 24.40
CA GLY A 102 7.09 0.01 24.55
C GLY A 102 7.14 1.45 25.03
N HIS A 103 6.11 1.92 25.74
CA HIS A 103 6.13 3.22 26.40
C HIS A 103 6.49 3.03 27.88
N ASP A 104 7.79 2.89 28.15
CA ASP A 104 8.34 3.29 29.44
C ASP A 104 8.43 4.81 29.44
N HIS A 105 7.39 5.47 29.95
CA HIS A 105 7.51 6.83 30.48
C HIS A 105 7.34 6.72 32.00
N ARG A 106 8.46 6.47 32.68
CA ARG A 106 8.53 6.54 34.14
C ARG A 106 8.62 8.01 34.56
N HIS A 107 7.81 8.33 35.57
CA HIS A 107 7.65 9.57 36.33
C HIS A 107 8.92 10.35 36.62
#